data_AF-W6UL49-F1
#
_entry.id   AF-W6UL49-F1
#
_cell.length_a   1.000
_cell.length_b   1.000
_cell.length_c   1.000
_cell.angle_alpha   90.00
_cell.angle_beta   90.00
_cell.angle_gamma   90.00
#
_symmetry.space_group_name_H-M   'P 1'
#
loop_
_entity.id
_entity.type
_entity.pdbx_description
1 polymer ?
#
loop_
_entity_poly.entity_id
_entity_poly.type
_entity_poly.pdbx_seq_one_letter_code
_entity_poly.pdbx_strand_id
1 'polypeptide(L)'
;MGFLAVHISPKSVAKELDALYYVTKECESFANTPNLVLLGDMNADCSYITKQARDKLLLRTDKQYEWRITDDMDTTLSPKQCAYDRLVAVL
;
A
#
# COMPACT_ATOMS: atom_id res chain seq x y z
N MET A 1 -15.15 10.88 -1.08
CA MET A 1 -14.24 9.78 -1.47
C MET A 1 -13.09 10.40 -2.21
N GLY A 2 -11.86 10.19 -1.73
CA GLY A 2 -10.63 10.68 -2.34
C GLY A 2 -9.72 9.54 -2.75
N PHE A 3 -8.76 9.84 -3.63
CA PHE A 3 -7.76 8.87 -4.10
C PHE A 3 -6.36 9.39 -3.78
N LEU A 4 -5.57 8.59 -3.08
CA LEU A 4 -4.16 8.88 -2.80
C LEU A 4 -3.31 7.97 -3.68
N ALA A 5 -2.89 8.50 -4.82
CA ALA A 5 -2.06 7.78 -5.79
C ALA A 5 -0.59 7.83 -5.38
N VAL A 6 0.09 6.68 -5.37
CA VAL A 6 1.49 6.57 -4.97
C VAL A 6 2.30 5.76 -5.99
N HIS A 7 3.59 6.08 -6.08
CA HIS A 7 4.62 5.24 -6.66
C HIS A 7 5.77 5.19 -5.66
N ILE A 8 5.89 4.05 -4.98
CA ILE A 8 6.84 3.84 -3.89
C ILE A 8 8.19 3.41 -4.44
N SER A 9 9.27 3.98 -3.93
CA SER A 9 10.61 3.61 -4.36
C SER A 9 10.94 2.16 -4.01
N PRO A 10 11.36 1.32 -4.99
CA PRO A 10 11.76 -0.06 -4.71
C PRO A 10 12.99 -0.17 -3.79
N LYS A 11 13.72 0.93 -3.57
CA LYS A 11 14.87 0.98 -2.64
C LYS A 11 14.46 1.23 -1.18
N SER A 12 13.22 1.64 -0.93
CA SER A 12 12.78 2.15 0.37
C SER A 12 11.36 1.69 0.75
N VAL A 13 10.87 0.57 0.16
CA VAL A 13 9.47 0.14 0.25
C VAL A 13 8.92 0.14 1.66
N ALA A 14 9.59 -0.52 2.62
CA ALA A 14 9.09 -0.58 4.00
C ALA A 14 8.98 0.82 4.65
N LYS A 15 9.99 1.66 4.45
CA LYS A 15 10.03 3.02 5.03
C LYS A 15 8.93 3.91 4.43
N GLU A 16 8.76 3.88 3.11
CA GLU A 16 7.79 4.72 2.43
C GLU A 16 6.35 4.25 2.67
N LEU A 17 6.10 2.93 2.75
CA LEU A 17 4.77 2.40 3.10
C LEU A 17 4.38 2.68 4.55
N ASP A 18 5.33 2.62 5.49
CA ASP A 18 5.06 3.05 6.87
C ASP A 18 4.82 4.56 6.95
N ALA A 19 5.52 5.37 6.14
CA ALA A 19 5.25 6.81 6.07
C ALA A 19 3.87 7.10 5.47
N LEU A 20 3.46 6.35 4.44
CA LEU A 20 2.16 6.48 3.80
C LEU A 20 1.00 6.31 4.78
N TYR A 21 1.13 5.48 5.81
CA TYR A 21 0.15 5.37 6.89
C TYR A 21 -0.12 6.72 7.58
N TYR A 22 0.94 7.48 7.92
CA TYR A 22 0.80 8.77 8.57
C TYR A 22 0.30 9.86 7.61
N VAL A 23 0.80 9.86 6.37
CA VAL A 23 0.32 10.77 5.31
C VAL A 23 -1.18 10.56 5.06
N THR A 24 -1.66 9.32 5.09
CA THR A 24 -3.09 9.03 4.93
C THR A 24 -3.91 9.72 6.00
N LYS A 25 -3.52 9.64 7.27
CA LYS A 25 -4.21 10.33 8.38
C LYS A 25 -4.21 11.85 8.23
N GLU A 26 -3.09 12.42 7.77
CA GLU A 26 -3.00 13.85 7.49
C GLU A 26 -3.94 14.25 6.34
N CYS A 27 -4.00 13.44 5.27
CA CYS A 27 -4.90 13.65 4.16
C CYS A 27 -6.37 13.51 4.55
N GLU A 28 -6.73 12.54 5.41
CA GLU A 28 -8.09 12.38 5.94
C GLU A 28 -8.51 13.60 6.74
N SER A 29 -7.63 14.10 7.60
CA SER A 29 -7.87 15.33 8.38
C SER A 29 -8.00 16.54 7.48
N PHE A 30 -7.13 16.69 6.47
CA PHE A 30 -7.17 17.81 5.53
C PHE A 30 -8.44 17.80 4.67
N ALA A 31 -8.83 16.63 4.17
CA ALA A 31 -10.01 16.45 3.33
C ALA A 31 -11.33 16.34 4.12
N ASN A 32 -11.26 16.31 5.47
CA ASN A 32 -12.38 16.09 6.37
C ASN A 32 -13.20 14.83 6.01
N THR A 33 -12.53 13.74 5.66
CA THR A 33 -13.17 12.46 5.35
C THR A 33 -12.22 11.28 5.54
N PRO A 34 -12.66 10.16 6.14
CA PRO A 34 -11.89 8.92 6.21
C PRO A 34 -11.96 8.11 4.91
N ASN A 35 -12.79 8.52 3.95
CA ASN A 35 -13.05 7.76 2.73
C ASN A 35 -11.96 8.00 1.68
N LEU A 36 -10.74 7.51 1.96
CA LEU A 36 -9.62 7.52 1.03
C LEU A 36 -9.35 6.11 0.49
N VAL A 37 -9.11 6.02 -0.81
CA VAL A 37 -8.56 4.84 -1.47
C VAL A 37 -7.10 5.13 -1.78
N LEU A 38 -6.19 4.32 -1.25
CA LEU A 38 -4.76 4.39 -1.56
C LEU A 38 -4.49 3.42 -2.69
N LEU A 39 -3.81 3.86 -3.75
CA LEU A 39 -3.52 2.98 -4.88
C LEU A 39 -2.25 3.37 -5.63
N GLY A 40 -1.73 2.41 -6.39
CA GLY A 40 -0.63 2.59 -7.33
C GLY A 40 0.47 1.57 -7.14
N ASP A 41 1.61 1.81 -7.78
CA ASP A 41 2.79 0.94 -7.68
C ASP A 41 3.43 1.10 -6.31
N MET A 42 3.10 0.20 -5.40
CA MET A 42 3.64 0.19 -4.04
C MET A 42 4.94 -0.60 -3.93
N ASN A 43 5.38 -1.28 -5.00
CA ASN A 43 6.51 -2.21 -4.99
C ASN A 43 6.43 -3.23 -3.81
N ALA A 44 5.20 -3.59 -3.38
CA ALA A 44 4.93 -4.25 -2.11
C ALA A 44 5.06 -5.78 -2.14
N ASP A 45 6.00 -6.33 -2.92
CA ASP A 45 6.20 -7.78 -3.01
C ASP A 45 7.61 -8.18 -3.49
N CYS A 46 7.82 -9.49 -3.63
CA CYS A 46 9.00 -10.09 -4.22
C CYS A 46 10.30 -9.64 -3.52
N SER A 47 11.31 -9.21 -4.29
CA SER A 47 12.61 -8.84 -3.77
C SER A 47 12.62 -7.48 -3.07
N TYR A 48 11.59 -6.66 -3.23
CA TYR A 48 11.57 -5.31 -2.68
C TYR A 48 11.12 -5.26 -1.22
N ILE A 49 10.30 -6.22 -0.79
CA ILE A 49 9.93 -6.39 0.61
C ILE A 49 9.64 -7.85 0.92
N THR A 50 10.20 -8.36 2.02
CA THR A 50 9.94 -9.74 2.45
C THR A 50 8.53 -9.85 3.02
N LYS A 51 7.92 -11.05 2.93
CA LYS A 51 6.61 -11.32 3.56
C LYS A 51 6.57 -10.90 5.04
N GLN A 52 7.60 -11.27 5.81
CA GLN A 52 7.67 -10.92 7.24
C GLN A 52 7.71 -9.39 7.49
N ALA A 53 8.41 -8.63 6.64
CA ALA A 53 8.44 -7.18 6.76
C ALA A 53 7.10 -6.55 6.31
N ARG A 54 6.52 -7.04 5.21
CA ARG A 54 5.23 -6.60 4.70
C ARG A 54 4.11 -6.82 5.72
N ASP A 55 4.04 -8.00 6.33
CA ASP A 55 3.01 -8.35 7.32
C ASP A 55 3.09 -7.49 8.59
N LYS A 56 4.21 -6.78 8.81
CA LYS A 56 4.43 -5.87 9.94
C LYS A 56 4.14 -4.39 9.63
N LEU A 57 3.87 -4.04 8.36
CA LEU A 57 3.58 -2.66 7.97
C LEU A 57 2.37 -2.12 8.75
N LEU A 58 2.38 -0.81 9.04
CA LEU A 58 1.26 -0.17 9.74
C LEU A 58 -0.05 -0.31 8.95
N LEU A 59 0.00 -0.09 7.62
CA LEU A 59 -1.14 -0.29 6.71
C LEU A 59 -1.62 -1.75 6.63
N ARG A 60 -0.85 -2.74 7.08
CA ARG A 60 -1.24 -4.17 7.08
C ARG A 60 -1.77 -4.64 8.43
N THR A 61 -1.21 -4.10 9.50
CA THR A 61 -1.56 -4.49 10.88
C THR A 61 -2.82 -3.79 11.35
N ASP A 62 -3.05 -2.56 10.90
CA ASP A 62 -4.26 -1.81 11.18
C ASP A 62 -5.45 -2.32 10.35
N LYS A 63 -6.44 -2.90 11.05
CA LYS A 63 -7.58 -3.62 10.44
C LYS A 63 -8.61 -2.71 9.77
N GLN A 64 -8.49 -1.40 9.91
CA GLN A 64 -9.33 -0.47 9.13
C GLN A 64 -8.96 -0.47 7.64
N TYR A 65 -7.71 -0.85 7.30
CA TYR A 65 -7.22 -0.85 5.93
C TYR A 65 -7.32 -2.24 5.29
N GLU A 66 -8.14 -2.35 4.26
CA GLU A 66 -8.30 -3.58 3.50
C GLU A 66 -7.50 -3.53 2.19
N TRP A 67 -6.53 -4.43 2.08
CA TRP A 67 -5.75 -4.63 0.86
C TRP A 67 -6.57 -5.49 -0.12
N ARG A 68 -7.19 -4.82 -1.09
CA ARG A 68 -8.06 -5.46 -2.09
C ARG A 68 -7.29 -6.22 -3.16
N ILE A 69 -6.11 -5.71 -3.53
CA ILE A 69 -5.14 -6.48 -4.32
C ILE A 69 -4.28 -7.27 -3.33
N THR A 70 -4.57 -8.57 -3.25
CA THR A 70 -3.95 -9.50 -2.30
C THR A 70 -2.56 -9.93 -2.75
N ASP A 71 -1.83 -10.64 -1.87
CA ASP A 71 -0.43 -11.02 -2.11
C ASP A 71 -0.23 -12.10 -3.16
N ASP A 72 -1.30 -12.79 -3.53
CA ASP A 72 -1.35 -13.86 -4.52
C ASP A 72 -1.74 -13.36 -5.92
N MET A 73 -2.04 -12.06 -6.08
CA MET A 73 -2.36 -11.46 -7.38
C MET A 73 -1.09 -10.97 -8.08
N ASP A 74 -0.89 -11.36 -9.35
CA ASP A 74 0.17 -10.81 -10.20
C ASP A 74 -0.28 -9.50 -10.85
N THR A 75 0.46 -8.42 -10.63
CA THR A 75 0.18 -7.10 -11.23
C THR A 75 1.19 -6.72 -12.30
N THR A 76 2.08 -7.62 -12.70
CA THR A 76 3.12 -7.32 -13.68
C THR A 76 2.82 -7.94 -15.05
N LEU A 77 3.37 -7.34 -16.11
CA LEU A 77 3.48 -7.98 -17.43
C LEU A 77 4.76 -8.82 -17.57
N SER A 78 5.61 -8.84 -16.55
CA SER A 78 6.88 -9.54 -16.59
C SER A 78 6.69 -11.03 -16.30
N PRO A 79 7.66 -11.89 -16.63
CA PRO A 79 7.60 -13.31 -16.23
C PRO A 79 7.64 -13.53 -14.71
N LYS A 80 7.97 -12.50 -13.91
CA LYS A 80 7.95 -12.58 -12.46
C LYS A 80 6.54 -12.26 -11.96
N GLN A 81 5.98 -13.17 -11.18
CA GLN A 81 4.68 -12.96 -10.55
C GLN A 81 4.87 -12.16 -9.26
N CYS A 82 4.47 -10.88 -9.27
CA CYS A 82 4.64 -9.99 -8.12
C CYS A 82 3.42 -9.09 -7.96
N ALA A 83 2.97 -8.94 -6.72
CA ALA A 83 1.90 -8.01 -6.34
C ALA A 83 2.47 -6.62 -6.02
N TYR A 84 3.03 -5.92 -7.02
CA TYR A 84 3.65 -4.61 -6.81
C TYR A 84 2.60 -3.51 -6.64
N ASP A 85 1.63 -3.47 -7.54
CA ASP A 85 0.52 -2.52 -7.52
C ASP A 85 -0.49 -2.94 -6.46
N ARG A 86 -0.98 -1.97 -5.69
CA ARG A 86 -1.91 -2.25 -4.60
C ARG A 86 -3.09 -1.29 -4.65
N LEU A 87 -4.20 -1.77 -4.10
CA LEU A 87 -5.37 -0.98 -3.77
C LEU A 87 -5.72 -1.27 -2.32
N VAL A 88 -5.69 -0.23 -1.50
CA VAL A 88 -6.00 -0.28 -0.07
C VAL A 88 -7.13 0.69 0.20
N ALA A 89 -8.23 0.20 0.78
CA ALA A 89 -9.41 1.01 1.07
C ALA A 89 -9.78 0.88 2.55
N VAL A 90 -10.35 1.94 3.11
CA VAL A 90 -10.92 1.95 4.46
C VAL A 90 -12.29 1.24 4.43
N LEU A 91 -12.60 0.48 5.49
CA LEU A 91 -13.92 -0.12 5.73
C LEU A 91 -15.02 0.91 6.04
#